data_AF-A0A8J7XHG4-F1
#
_entry.id   AF-A0A8J7XHG4-F1
#
_cell.length_a   1.000
_cell.length_b   1.000
_cell.length_c   1.000
_cell.angle_alpha   90.00
_cell.angle_beta   90.00
_cell.angle_gamma   90.00
#
_symmetry.space_group_name_H-M   'P 1'
#
loop_
_entity.id
_entity.type
_entity.pdbx_description
1 polymer ?
#
loop_
_entity_poly.entity_id
_entity_poly.type
_entity_poly.pdbx_seq_one_letter_code
_entity_poly.pdbx_strand_id
1 'polypeptide(L)'
;MSGLLYREDMDDVRKRITKWWHGGDIGRPFIMLKAPREKPLEDIDELPKPEGWLTNYSTSDFEYRVNLFQRQCINTHFLGEAVPFVGPHLAPNCLALYLGCRGLEMPDTCWAEPFIEDPEEAEFVFDPENYYWKYTLRLANKQLELGRGKYLVEFPDLIEGLDTLAA
;
A
#
# COMPACT_ATOMS: atom_id res chain seq x y z
N MET A 1 -1.98 15.79 -21.43
CA MET A 1 -0.87 15.23 -20.64
C MET A 1 -1.51 14.65 -19.38
N SER A 2 -1.32 13.36 -19.09
CA SER A 2 -1.97 12.67 -17.97
C SER A 2 -1.12 12.78 -16.71
N GLY A 3 -0.99 14.01 -16.20
CA GLY A 3 -0.43 14.26 -14.87
C GLY A 3 -1.32 13.65 -13.78
N LEU A 4 -0.74 13.44 -12.60
CA LEU A 4 -1.48 13.12 -11.38
C LEU A 4 -1.61 14.40 -10.55
N LEU A 5 -2.69 14.54 -9.78
CA LEU A 5 -2.91 15.71 -8.90
C LEU A 5 -1.70 15.99 -8.00
N TYR A 6 -1.07 14.94 -7.44
CA TYR A 6 0.09 15.09 -6.57
C TYR A 6 1.44 15.03 -7.31
N ARG A 7 1.44 14.81 -8.64
CA ARG A 7 2.64 14.76 -9.50
C ARG A 7 2.29 15.17 -10.94
N GLU A 8 2.33 16.46 -11.22
CA GLU A 8 1.90 17.04 -12.50
C GLU A 8 2.70 16.52 -13.71
N ASP A 9 4.01 16.29 -13.55
CA ASP A 9 4.92 15.76 -14.57
C ASP A 9 5.01 14.21 -14.58
N MET A 10 3.99 13.51 -14.06
CA MET A 10 4.03 12.05 -13.88
C MET A 10 4.38 11.26 -15.15
N ASP A 11 3.95 11.70 -16.33
CA ASP A 11 4.28 11.02 -17.58
C ASP A 11 5.79 11.05 -17.88
N ASP A 12 6.46 12.17 -17.58
CA ASP A 12 7.90 12.29 -17.77
C ASP A 12 8.68 11.56 -16.69
N VAL A 13 8.16 11.54 -15.45
CA VAL A 13 8.65 10.67 -14.37
C VAL A 13 8.60 9.21 -14.80
N ARG A 14 7.46 8.74 -15.32
CA ARG A 14 7.29 7.37 -15.80
C ARG A 14 8.34 7.03 -16.88
N LYS A 15 8.54 7.92 -17.86
CA LYS A 15 9.58 7.72 -18.90
C LYS A 15 10.98 7.58 -18.31
N ARG A 16 11.34 8.42 -17.33
CA ARG A 16 12.64 8.34 -16.65
C ARG A 16 12.80 7.04 -15.86
N ILE A 17 11.78 6.66 -15.08
CA ILE A 17 11.77 5.40 -14.32
C ILE A 17 11.92 4.21 -15.27
N THR A 18 11.13 4.14 -16.34
CA THR A 18 11.22 3.06 -17.34
C THR A 18 12.61 3.01 -17.98
N LYS A 19 13.17 4.16 -18.40
CA LYS A 19 14.52 4.20 -18.98
C LYS A 19 15.57 3.67 -18.01
N TRP A 20 15.54 4.13 -16.76
CA TRP A 20 16.48 3.70 -15.73
C TRP A 20 16.34 2.21 -15.41
N TRP A 21 15.11 1.71 -15.27
CA TRP A 21 14.83 0.29 -15.00
C TRP A 21 15.38 -0.63 -16.09
N HIS A 22 15.36 -0.20 -17.36
CA HIS A 22 15.97 -0.92 -18.47
C HIS A 22 17.49 -0.69 -18.61
N GLY A 23 18.15 -0.15 -17.59
CA GLY A 23 19.60 0.09 -17.58
C GLY A 23 20.05 1.31 -18.39
N GLY A 24 19.12 2.16 -18.84
CA GLY A 24 19.43 3.37 -19.58
C GLY A 24 19.87 4.53 -18.68
N ASP A 25 20.69 5.44 -19.23
CA ASP A 25 21.17 6.62 -18.52
C ASP A 25 20.15 7.77 -18.53
N ILE A 26 19.79 8.29 -17.35
CA ILE A 26 18.90 9.46 -17.19
C ILE A 26 19.68 10.78 -16.96
N GLY A 27 21.01 10.74 -17.08
CA GLY A 27 21.92 11.89 -16.97
C GLY A 27 22.31 12.26 -15.53
N ARG A 28 21.81 11.52 -14.55
CA ARG A 28 22.06 11.69 -13.10
C ARG A 28 21.63 10.45 -12.33
N PRO A 29 21.99 10.31 -11.03
CA PRO A 29 21.42 9.28 -10.18
C PRO A 29 19.89 9.32 -10.12
N PHE A 30 19.28 8.14 -10.01
CA PHE A 30 17.86 7.98 -9.70
C PHE A 30 17.60 8.38 -8.26
N ILE A 31 16.66 9.30 -8.02
CA ILE A 31 16.38 9.82 -6.67
C ILE A 31 14.88 9.90 -6.47
N MET A 32 14.39 9.26 -5.40
CA MET A 32 13.03 9.44 -4.90
C MET A 32 13.08 10.29 -3.64
N LEU A 33 12.53 11.51 -3.73
CA LEU A 33 12.49 12.42 -2.59
C LEU A 33 11.05 12.81 -2.27
N LYS A 34 10.71 12.77 -0.99
CA LYS A 34 9.45 13.27 -0.43
C LYS A 34 9.75 14.43 0.51
N ALA A 35 8.95 15.49 0.46
CA ALA A 35 9.07 16.63 1.37
C ALA A 35 7.67 17.10 1.80
N PRO A 36 7.51 17.63 3.02
CA PRO A 36 6.22 18.17 3.46
C PRO A 36 5.84 19.40 2.63
N ARG A 37 4.54 19.57 2.37
CA ARG A 37 3.95 20.80 1.84
C ARG A 37 3.58 21.72 3.00
N GLU A 38 3.72 23.02 2.82
CA GLU A 38 3.19 24.01 3.77
C GLU A 38 1.67 24.01 3.82
N LYS A 39 1.03 23.74 2.67
CA LYS A 39 -0.42 23.67 2.53
C LYS A 39 -0.82 22.38 1.81
N PRO A 40 -1.84 21.65 2.30
CA PRO A 40 -2.36 20.48 1.61
C PRO A 40 -2.91 20.87 0.23
N LEU A 41 -2.81 19.95 -0.73
CA LEU A 41 -3.43 20.12 -2.06
C LEU A 41 -4.94 19.86 -2.07
N GLU A 42 -5.45 19.15 -1.06
CA GLU A 42 -6.88 18.89 -0.88
C GLU A 42 -7.26 19.09 0.59
N ASP A 43 -8.44 19.63 0.81
CA ASP A 43 -9.02 19.78 2.14
C ASP A 43 -9.84 18.53 2.47
N ILE A 44 -9.25 17.65 3.28
CA ILE A 44 -9.85 16.38 3.70
C ILE A 44 -9.72 16.33 5.21
N ASP A 45 -10.84 16.32 5.94
CA ASP A 45 -10.83 16.30 7.40
C ASP A 45 -10.10 15.09 7.98
N GLU A 46 -9.42 15.26 9.10
CA GLU A 46 -8.85 14.13 9.85
C GLU A 46 -9.95 13.50 10.69
N LEU A 47 -10.17 12.19 10.53
CA LEU A 47 -11.04 11.48 11.45
C LEU A 47 -10.31 11.23 12.78
N PRO A 48 -11.01 11.25 13.92
CA PRO A 48 -10.42 10.87 15.19
C PRO A 48 -9.94 9.42 15.12
N LYS A 49 -8.74 9.16 15.67
CA LYS A 49 -8.18 7.82 15.75
C LYS A 49 -9.11 6.90 16.56
N PRO A 50 -9.58 5.76 16.00
CA PRO A 50 -10.44 4.83 16.71
C PRO A 50 -9.77 4.26 17.97
N GLU A 51 -10.59 3.93 18.97
CA GLU A 51 -10.12 3.24 20.17
C GLU A 51 -9.50 1.88 19.79
N GLY A 52 -8.32 1.57 20.35
CA GLY A 52 -7.61 0.32 20.05
C GLY A 52 -6.86 0.29 18.71
N TRP A 53 -6.76 1.40 17.98
CA TRP A 53 -6.02 1.45 16.71
C TRP A 53 -4.50 1.33 16.90
N LEU A 54 -3.96 0.13 16.69
CA LEU A 54 -2.54 -0.18 16.90
C LEU A 54 -1.67 0.10 15.67
N THR A 55 -2.20 -0.10 14.47
CA THR A 55 -1.44 -0.03 13.23
C THR A 55 -2.29 0.39 12.04
N ASN A 56 -1.66 1.03 11.05
CA ASN A 56 -2.31 1.34 9.78
C ASN A 56 -2.49 0.12 8.88
N TYR A 57 -2.20 -1.09 9.35
CA TYR A 57 -2.66 -2.33 8.73
C TYR A 57 -4.05 -2.76 9.20
N SER A 58 -4.59 -2.14 10.25
CA SER A 58 -5.79 -2.64 10.94
C SER A 58 -7.02 -2.74 10.05
N THR A 59 -7.84 -3.75 10.30
CA THR A 59 -9.14 -3.94 9.64
C THR A 59 -10.33 -3.53 10.51
N SER A 60 -10.08 -3.01 11.72
CA SER A 60 -11.10 -2.74 12.74
C SER A 60 -12.07 -1.60 12.41
N ASP A 61 -11.62 -0.60 11.63
CA ASP A 61 -12.44 0.53 11.20
C ASP A 61 -12.14 0.86 9.72
N PHE A 62 -13.09 0.56 8.85
CA PHE A 62 -12.94 0.76 7.41
C PHE A 62 -12.95 2.23 6.99
N GLU A 63 -13.81 3.07 7.61
CA GLU A 63 -13.90 4.48 7.24
C GLU A 63 -12.65 5.24 7.67
N TYR A 64 -12.07 4.86 8.81
CA TYR A 64 -10.76 5.37 9.21
C TYR A 64 -9.64 4.95 8.25
N ARG A 65 -9.62 3.69 7.76
CA ARG A 65 -8.70 3.27 6.68
C ARG A 65 -8.85 4.12 5.43
N VAL A 66 -10.10 4.42 5.05
CA VAL A 66 -10.39 5.28 3.90
C VAL A 66 -9.82 6.68 4.10
N ASN A 67 -10.07 7.29 5.27
CA ASN A 67 -9.56 8.61 5.60
C ASN A 67 -8.03 8.68 5.59
N LEU A 68 -7.35 7.67 6.17
CA LEU A 68 -5.88 7.57 6.18
C LEU A 68 -5.30 7.63 4.76
N PHE A 69 -5.80 6.80 3.85
CA PHE A 69 -5.24 6.76 2.50
C PHE A 69 -5.61 7.99 1.67
N GLN A 70 -6.79 8.59 1.90
CA GLN A 70 -7.17 9.84 1.24
C GLN A 70 -6.22 10.98 1.62
N ARG A 71 -5.74 10.99 2.86
CA ARG A 71 -4.80 12.01 3.39
C ARG A 71 -3.32 11.68 3.14
N GLN A 72 -2.99 10.47 2.67
CA GLN A 72 -1.61 10.00 2.54
C GLN A 72 -0.71 10.91 1.69
N CYS A 73 -1.26 11.49 0.62
CA CYS A 73 -0.47 12.27 -0.34
C CYS A 73 -0.67 13.80 -0.23
N ILE A 74 -1.73 14.27 0.45
CA ILE A 74 -2.19 15.66 0.35
C ILE A 74 -1.15 16.67 0.83
N ASN A 75 -0.32 16.29 1.79
CA ASN A 75 0.71 17.12 2.41
C ASN A 75 2.12 16.81 1.91
N THR A 76 2.29 16.10 0.79
CA THR A 76 3.61 15.66 0.32
C THR A 76 3.94 16.20 -1.08
N HIS A 77 5.12 16.79 -1.21
CA HIS A 77 5.80 16.97 -2.48
C HIS A 77 6.48 15.66 -2.87
N PHE A 78 6.18 15.18 -4.07
CA PHE A 78 6.88 14.07 -4.71
C PHE A 78 7.86 14.64 -5.72
N LEU A 79 9.17 14.45 -5.50
CA LEU A 79 10.26 15.07 -6.25
C LEU A 79 11.17 14.01 -6.89
N GLY A 80 11.87 14.39 -7.96
CA GLY A 80 12.70 13.48 -8.74
C GLY A 80 11.86 12.40 -9.44
N GLU A 81 12.13 11.15 -9.10
CA GLU A 81 11.42 9.95 -9.56
C GLU A 81 10.42 9.43 -8.53
N ALA A 82 10.17 10.16 -7.43
CA ALA A 82 9.13 9.79 -6.48
C ALA A 82 7.74 9.83 -7.14
N VAL A 83 6.95 8.79 -6.90
CA VAL A 83 5.59 8.62 -7.41
C VAL A 83 4.61 8.65 -6.23
N PRO A 84 3.50 9.40 -6.32
CA PRO A 84 2.43 9.30 -5.34
C PRO A 84 1.70 7.98 -5.52
N PHE A 85 1.64 7.19 -4.45
CA PHE A 85 0.98 5.90 -4.44
C PHE A 85 0.26 5.66 -3.12
N VAL A 86 -0.70 4.74 -3.16
CA VAL A 86 -1.48 4.23 -2.03
C VAL A 86 -1.70 2.73 -2.26
N GLY A 87 -1.61 1.91 -1.21
CA GLY A 87 -1.82 0.47 -1.30
C GLY A 87 -2.76 -0.11 -0.24
N PRO A 88 -3.42 -1.25 -0.51
CA PRO A 88 -4.39 -1.89 0.37
C PRO A 88 -3.74 -2.90 1.34
N HIS A 89 -2.61 -2.53 1.96
CA HIS A 89 -1.83 -3.42 2.82
C HIS A 89 -2.55 -3.75 4.13
N LEU A 90 -2.49 -5.02 4.54
CA LEU A 90 -3.02 -5.55 5.81
C LEU A 90 -1.93 -6.18 6.70
N ALA A 91 -0.73 -6.36 6.16
CA ALA A 91 0.50 -6.71 6.85
C ALA A 91 1.67 -6.42 5.89
N PRO A 92 2.92 -6.47 6.37
CA PRO A 92 4.08 -6.56 5.47
C PRO A 92 3.99 -7.82 4.58
N ASN A 93 3.50 -8.94 5.11
CA ASN A 93 3.32 -10.19 4.37
C ASN A 93 1.82 -10.50 4.20
N CYS A 94 1.16 -9.82 3.26
CA CYS A 94 -0.27 -10.04 3.01
C CYS A 94 -0.55 -11.43 2.44
N LEU A 95 0.41 -12.04 1.72
CA LEU A 95 0.21 -13.35 1.13
C LEU A 95 -0.02 -14.43 2.20
N ALA A 96 0.73 -14.41 3.30
CA ALA A 96 0.51 -15.32 4.42
C ALA A 96 -0.92 -15.24 4.98
N LEU A 97 -1.49 -14.04 5.08
CA LEU A 97 -2.87 -13.83 5.50
C LEU A 97 -3.89 -14.45 4.53
N TYR A 98 -3.59 -14.39 3.23
CA TYR A 98 -4.44 -15.00 2.20
C TYR A 98 -4.33 -16.53 2.19
N LEU A 99 -3.20 -17.07 2.62
CA LEU A 99 -2.92 -18.51 2.67
C LEU A 99 -3.38 -19.20 3.96
N GLY A 100 -3.78 -18.44 4.98
CA GLY A 100 -4.40 -19.00 6.20
C GLY A 100 -3.89 -18.44 7.52
N CYS A 101 -2.79 -17.68 7.53
CA CYS A 101 -2.30 -17.06 8.76
C CYS A 101 -3.32 -16.06 9.32
N ARG A 102 -3.40 -15.99 10.65
CA ARG A 102 -4.13 -14.93 11.34
C ARG A 102 -3.22 -13.72 11.52
N GLY A 103 -3.72 -12.53 11.21
CA GLY A 103 -3.04 -11.27 11.47
C GLY A 103 -3.13 -10.89 12.95
N LEU A 104 -1.99 -10.69 13.59
CA LEU A 104 -1.84 -10.15 14.94
C LEU A 104 -1.37 -8.70 14.86
N GLU A 105 -2.31 -7.78 15.09
CA GLU A 105 -2.00 -6.34 15.16
C GLU A 105 -1.11 -6.04 16.38
N MET A 106 -0.03 -5.30 16.12
CA MET A 106 0.90 -4.79 17.13
C MET A 106 1.14 -3.29 16.86
N PRO A 107 1.71 -2.53 17.81
CA PRO A 107 2.05 -1.13 17.56
C PRO A 107 2.86 -0.98 16.27
N ASP A 108 2.32 -0.21 15.32
CA ASP A 108 2.89 0.11 14.00
C ASP A 108 3.11 -1.07 13.03
N THR A 109 2.65 -2.29 13.36
CA THR A 109 2.84 -3.46 12.48
C THR A 109 1.73 -4.52 12.63
N CYS A 110 1.70 -5.50 11.74
CA CYS A 110 0.83 -6.67 11.82
C CYS A 110 1.69 -7.90 11.52
N TRP A 111 1.72 -8.86 12.45
CA TRP A 111 2.42 -10.13 12.27
C TRP A 111 1.45 -11.17 11.74
N ALA A 112 1.95 -12.10 10.93
CA ALA A 112 1.24 -13.33 10.63
C ALA A 112 1.54 -14.32 11.76
N GLU A 113 0.50 -14.97 12.30
CA GLU A 113 0.69 -16.09 13.21
C GLU A 113 0.86 -17.38 12.40
N PRO A 114 1.88 -18.20 12.73
CA PRO A 114 2.06 -19.50 12.10
C PRO A 114 0.84 -20.39 12.34
N PHE A 115 0.42 -21.12 11.30
CA PHE A 115 -0.69 -22.07 11.39
C PHE A 115 -0.33 -23.48 10.87
N ILE A 116 0.84 -23.64 10.26
CA ILE A 116 1.33 -24.92 9.73
C ILE A 116 2.20 -25.59 10.81
N GLU A 117 1.78 -26.76 11.28
CA GLU A 117 2.57 -27.58 12.21
C GLU A 117 3.49 -28.57 11.46
N ASP A 118 2.99 -29.14 10.35
CA ASP A 118 3.73 -30.02 9.46
C ASP A 118 3.68 -29.48 8.02
N PRO A 119 4.81 -29.05 7.44
CA PRO A 119 4.87 -28.56 6.06
C PRO A 119 4.44 -29.57 5.00
N GLU A 120 4.54 -30.89 5.26
CA GLU A 120 4.12 -31.91 4.28
C GLU A 120 2.60 -31.97 4.10
N GLU A 121 1.85 -31.52 5.10
CA GLU A 121 0.38 -31.50 5.11
C GLU A 121 -0.20 -30.14 4.67
N ALA A 122 0.65 -29.16 4.36
CA ALA A 122 0.21 -27.81 4.00
C ALA A 122 -0.39 -27.78 2.57
N GLU A 123 -1.66 -27.39 2.48
CA GLU A 123 -2.34 -27.17 1.20
C GLU A 123 -2.61 -25.68 0.98
N PHE A 124 -2.01 -25.11 -0.07
CA PHE A 124 -2.21 -23.72 -0.44
C PHE A 124 -3.27 -23.60 -1.55
N VAL A 125 -4.49 -23.25 -1.17
CA VAL A 125 -5.61 -23.05 -2.09
C VAL A 125 -6.04 -21.59 -2.07
N PHE A 126 -6.33 -21.04 -3.25
CA PHE A 126 -6.97 -19.74 -3.33
C PHE A 126 -8.41 -19.82 -2.80
N ASP A 127 -8.65 -19.14 -1.68
CA ASP A 127 -9.97 -18.98 -1.10
C ASP A 127 -10.53 -17.57 -1.38
N PRO A 128 -11.52 -17.42 -2.29
CA PRO A 128 -12.15 -16.12 -2.55
C PRO A 128 -12.97 -15.61 -1.35
N GLU A 129 -13.28 -16.48 -0.39
CA GLU A 129 -14.03 -16.14 0.83
C GLU A 129 -13.13 -15.73 2.00
N ASN A 130 -11.79 -15.85 1.86
CA ASN A 130 -10.83 -15.43 2.87
C ASN A 130 -11.08 -13.96 3.29
N TYR A 131 -11.13 -13.75 4.61
CA TYR A 131 -11.46 -12.44 5.20
C TYR A 131 -10.51 -11.33 4.73
N TYR A 132 -9.19 -11.58 4.81
CA TYR A 132 -8.16 -10.61 4.44
C TYR A 132 -8.18 -10.33 2.94
N TRP A 133 -8.37 -11.37 2.12
CA TRP A 133 -8.52 -11.22 0.67
C TRP A 133 -9.68 -10.29 0.30
N LYS A 134 -10.88 -10.56 0.84
CA LYS A 134 -12.06 -9.73 0.63
C LYS A 134 -11.88 -8.30 1.12
N TYR A 135 -11.24 -8.13 2.27
CA TYR A 135 -10.96 -6.80 2.81
C TYR A 135 -10.00 -6.03 1.91
N THR A 136 -8.89 -6.63 1.48
CA THR A 136 -7.93 -6.01 0.56
C THR A 136 -8.61 -5.62 -0.75
N LEU A 137 -9.42 -6.49 -1.35
CA LEU A 137 -10.16 -6.15 -2.57
C LEU A 137 -11.14 -4.99 -2.37
N ARG A 138 -11.88 -4.98 -1.26
CA ARG A 138 -12.79 -3.88 -0.92
C ARG A 138 -12.02 -2.56 -0.77
N LEU A 139 -10.89 -2.58 -0.07
CA LEU A 139 -10.05 -1.39 0.13
C LEU A 139 -9.42 -0.91 -1.18
N ALA A 140 -8.87 -1.81 -1.98
CA ALA A 140 -8.29 -1.50 -3.29
C ALA A 140 -9.31 -0.87 -4.24
N ASN A 141 -10.53 -1.41 -4.30
CA ASN A 141 -11.61 -0.84 -5.10
C ASN A 141 -11.96 0.58 -4.64
N LYS A 142 -12.00 0.83 -3.33
CA LYS A 142 -12.26 2.17 -2.78
C LYS A 142 -11.12 3.16 -3.08
N GLN A 143 -9.87 2.69 -3.05
CA GLN A 143 -8.69 3.47 -3.43
C GLN A 143 -8.72 3.82 -4.94
N LEU A 144 -9.13 2.88 -5.80
CA LEU A 144 -9.29 3.13 -7.24
C LEU A 144 -10.42 4.13 -7.54
N GLU A 145 -11.52 4.04 -6.80
CA GLU A 145 -12.66 4.97 -6.93
C GLU A 145 -12.25 6.40 -6.58
N LEU A 146 -11.66 6.61 -5.40
CA LEU A 146 -11.36 7.93 -4.85
C LEU A 146 -10.04 8.52 -5.37
N GLY A 147 -9.11 7.65 -5.80
CA GLY A 147 -7.75 8.01 -6.21
C GLY A 147 -7.59 8.35 -7.68
N ARG A 148 -8.65 8.24 -8.49
CA ARG A 148 -8.58 8.45 -9.95
C ARG A 148 -7.95 9.81 -10.28
N GLY A 149 -6.81 9.77 -10.99
CA GLY A 149 -6.07 10.97 -11.39
C GLY A 149 -5.26 11.63 -10.27
N LYS A 150 -5.19 11.05 -9.07
CA LYS A 150 -4.50 11.63 -7.92
C LYS A 150 -3.18 10.94 -7.58
N TYR A 151 -3.21 9.60 -7.52
CA TYR A 151 -2.06 8.73 -7.23
C TYR A 151 -2.18 7.42 -8.01
N LEU A 152 -1.13 6.61 -7.99
CA LEU A 152 -1.22 5.21 -8.40
C LEU A 152 -1.73 4.36 -7.25
N VAL A 153 -2.45 3.28 -7.58
CA VAL A 153 -2.83 2.25 -6.60
C VAL A 153 -1.88 1.08 -6.81
N GLU A 154 -1.16 0.71 -5.76
CA GLU A 154 -0.28 -0.47 -5.77
C GLU A 154 -1.04 -1.74 -5.35
N PHE A 155 -0.47 -2.89 -5.72
CA PHE A 155 -0.91 -4.17 -5.16
C PHE A 155 -0.42 -4.28 -3.71
N PRO A 156 -1.10 -5.07 -2.84
CA PRO A 156 -0.65 -5.25 -1.46
C PRO A 156 0.77 -5.82 -1.39
N ASP A 157 1.46 -5.57 -0.29
CA ASP A 157 2.79 -6.14 -0.05
C ASP A 157 2.63 -7.64 0.18
N LEU A 158 3.01 -8.42 -0.83
CA LEU A 158 2.78 -9.86 -0.81
C LEU A 158 3.82 -10.55 0.05
N ILE A 159 5.09 -10.14 -0.06
CA ILE A 159 6.29 -10.85 0.43
C ILE A 159 6.25 -12.31 -0.02
N GLU A 160 7.02 -12.67 -1.05
CA GLU A 160 6.99 -14.01 -1.63
C GLU A 160 8.14 -14.94 -1.18
N GLY A 161 7.92 -16.25 -1.32
CA GLY A 161 8.96 -17.27 -1.19
C GLY A 161 9.15 -17.77 0.23
N LEU A 162 10.40 -17.84 0.69
CA LEU A 162 10.72 -18.40 2.01
C LEU A 162 10.23 -17.52 3.16
N ASP A 163 10.15 -16.21 2.95
CA ASP A 163 9.58 -15.28 3.93
C ASP A 163 8.08 -15.54 4.16
N THR A 164 7.34 -15.95 3.12
CA THR A 164 5.94 -16.39 3.28
C THR A 164 5.84 -17.69 4.08
N LEU A 165 6.73 -18.64 3.80
CA LEU A 165 6.73 -19.95 4.46
C LEU A 165 7.16 -19.87 5.93
N ALA A 166 8.02 -18.93 6.28
CA ALA A 166 8.51 -18.73 7.64
C ALA A 166 7.53 -17.99 8.57
N ALA A 167 6.38 -17.56 8.04
CA ALA A 167 5.36 -16.79 8.74
C ALA A 167 4.63 -17.59 9.84
#